data_AF-A0A8J4FSJ3-F1
#
_entry.id   AF-A0A8J4FSJ3-F1
#
_cell.length_a   1.000
_cell.length_b   1.000
_cell.length_c   1.000
_cell.angle_alpha   90.00
_cell.angle_beta   90.00
_cell.angle_gamma   90.00
#
_symmetry.space_group_name_H-M   'P 1'
#
loop_
_entity.id
_entity.type
_entity.pdbx_description
1 polymer ?
#
loop_
_entity_poly.entity_id
_entity_poly.type
_entity_poly.pdbx_seq_one_letter_code
_entity_poly.pdbx_strand_id
1 'polypeptide(L)'
;MSSEDDCSESANIPNPTLVATECVGLIRLLHAVDCFPRGGLNGYYAVAAATRYERIWVPLMRDDYDPSLSSPPLDIAFAWFVHRQDPVAYHQDRKVDALDPIHPDAKYAFRFGLRPEFIFDSEVLFRAWASVAPPGQVPWPPPLPGSQQQLSLFAEPTVFAARVAASMGRFSRMLRTWLRPHFLDELFLDRALARYLCFLQLHQDHPEATLVPSADIALMWHTHLGLSREYAETCKVMFGTSTQGEVNLWRPDYLDITDQSKLVALHAETARLYRNKYGTYVCAHMRTALLV
;
A
#
# COMPACT_ATOMS: atom_id res chain seq x y z
N MET A 1 -9.08 -6.35 -38.77
CA MET A 1 -7.69 -6.18 -38.30
C MET A 1 -7.45 -4.70 -38.15
N SER A 2 -7.84 -4.15 -37.01
CA SER A 2 -7.54 -2.78 -36.57
C SER A 2 -7.90 -2.71 -35.09
N SER A 3 -7.07 -2.00 -34.31
CA SER A 3 -7.25 -1.59 -32.91
C SER A 3 -6.88 -2.55 -31.77
N GLU A 4 -5.62 -3.01 -31.72
CA GLU A 4 -4.97 -3.40 -30.44
C GLU A 4 -4.00 -2.32 -29.90
N ASP A 5 -3.61 -1.32 -30.71
CA ASP A 5 -2.54 -0.37 -30.37
C ASP A 5 -2.99 1.02 -29.87
N ASP A 6 -4.29 1.31 -29.80
CA ASP A 6 -4.78 2.70 -29.64
C ASP A 6 -4.92 3.18 -28.17
N CYS A 7 -4.75 2.30 -27.18
CA CYS A 7 -4.78 2.68 -25.76
C CYS A 7 -3.39 3.00 -25.16
N SER A 8 -2.30 2.68 -25.86
CA SER A 8 -0.93 2.93 -25.37
C SER A 8 -0.42 4.36 -25.63
N GLU A 9 -1.15 5.19 -26.38
CA GLU A 9 -0.65 6.49 -26.83
C GLU A 9 -1.15 7.71 -26.01
N SER A 10 -1.93 7.55 -24.94
CA SER A 10 -2.59 8.71 -24.30
C SER A 10 -2.66 8.71 -22.77
N ALA A 11 -1.51 8.61 -22.11
CA ALA A 11 -1.23 9.34 -20.87
C ALA A 11 0.27 9.25 -20.59
N ASN A 12 0.95 10.39 -20.39
CA ASN A 12 2.38 10.44 -20.10
C ASN A 12 2.65 10.01 -18.63
N ILE A 13 2.24 8.79 -18.28
CA ILE A 13 2.34 8.23 -16.93
C ILE A 13 3.80 7.87 -16.68
N PRO A 14 4.43 8.39 -15.62
CA PRO A 14 5.80 8.03 -15.27
C PRO A 14 5.94 6.54 -14.95
N ASN A 15 6.82 5.84 -15.69
CA ASN A 15 7.28 4.48 -15.43
C ASN A 15 6.20 3.46 -14.99
N PRO A 16 5.13 3.22 -15.79
CA PRO A 16 4.01 2.38 -15.37
C PRO A 16 4.38 0.90 -15.19
N THR A 17 5.41 0.41 -15.89
CA THR A 17 5.88 -0.98 -15.80
C THR A 17 6.47 -1.33 -14.43
N LEU A 18 6.95 -0.33 -13.69
CA LEU A 18 7.41 -0.50 -12.32
C LEU A 18 6.29 -1.00 -11.40
N VAL A 19 5.04 -0.57 -11.63
CA VAL A 19 3.89 -1.01 -10.83
C VAL A 19 3.68 -2.52 -10.97
N ALA A 20 3.73 -3.05 -12.19
CA ALA A 20 3.60 -4.50 -12.40
C ALA A 20 4.78 -5.26 -11.81
N THR A 21 6.00 -4.72 -11.93
CA THR A 21 7.23 -5.34 -11.41
C THR A 21 7.21 -5.47 -9.89
N GLU A 22 6.81 -4.40 -9.19
CA GLU A 22 6.82 -4.35 -7.72
C GLU A 22 5.57 -4.99 -7.08
N CYS A 23 4.57 -5.36 -7.90
CA CYS A 23 3.36 -6.05 -7.46
C CYS A 23 3.68 -7.37 -6.75
N VAL A 24 4.66 -8.11 -7.25
CA VAL A 24 5.14 -9.36 -6.62
C VAL A 24 5.72 -9.07 -5.22
N GLY A 25 6.41 -7.94 -5.05
CA GLY A 25 6.91 -7.47 -3.76
C GLY A 25 5.76 -7.23 -2.77
N LEU A 26 4.71 -6.54 -3.21
CA LEU A 26 3.51 -6.35 -2.40
C LEU A 26 2.87 -7.69 -2.00
N ILE A 27 2.62 -8.60 -2.96
CA ILE A 27 2.01 -9.90 -2.67
C ILE A 27 2.82 -10.68 -1.62
N ARG A 28 4.16 -10.67 -1.72
CA ARG A 28 5.05 -11.30 -0.72
C ARG A 28 4.89 -10.69 0.66
N LEU A 29 4.84 -9.36 0.76
CA LEU A 29 4.59 -8.66 2.03
C LEU A 29 3.24 -9.08 2.62
N LEU A 30 2.17 -9.05 1.80
CA LEU A 30 0.83 -9.40 2.26
C LEU A 30 0.73 -10.86 2.70
N HIS A 31 1.39 -11.77 2.00
CA HIS A 31 1.46 -13.19 2.35
C HIS A 31 2.16 -13.39 3.71
N ALA A 32 3.32 -12.75 3.91
CA ALA A 32 4.05 -12.83 5.17
C ALA A 32 3.22 -12.26 6.34
N VAL A 33 2.46 -11.20 6.11
CA VAL A 33 1.53 -10.65 7.11
C VAL A 33 0.40 -11.62 7.43
N ASP A 34 -0.23 -12.25 6.44
CA ASP A 34 -1.30 -13.24 6.67
C ASP A 34 -0.79 -14.48 7.43
N CYS A 35 0.46 -14.89 7.19
CA CYS A 35 1.11 -15.96 7.94
C CYS A 35 1.58 -15.55 9.35
N PHE A 36 1.50 -14.26 9.72
CA PHE A 36 1.88 -13.82 11.06
C PHE A 36 0.91 -14.40 12.12
N PRO A 37 1.41 -14.87 13.28
CA PRO A 37 0.59 -15.55 14.27
C PRO A 37 -0.69 -14.79 14.65
N ARG A 38 -1.78 -15.54 14.89
CA ARG A 38 -3.12 -15.05 15.31
C ARG A 38 -3.92 -14.28 14.24
N GLY A 39 -3.71 -14.58 12.96
CA GLY A 39 -4.57 -14.11 11.87
C GLY A 39 -4.21 -12.72 11.35
N GLY A 40 -2.91 -12.44 11.28
CA GLY A 40 -2.36 -11.19 10.75
C GLY A 40 -2.02 -10.16 11.81
N LEU A 41 -1.31 -9.10 11.38
CA LEU A 41 -0.95 -7.95 12.19
C LEU A 41 -2.18 -7.06 12.48
N ASN A 42 -3.14 -7.58 13.26
CA ASN A 42 -4.37 -6.90 13.69
C ASN A 42 -4.39 -6.67 15.21
N GLY A 43 -5.36 -5.87 15.68
CA GLY A 43 -5.65 -5.71 17.11
C GLY A 43 -4.42 -5.26 17.89
N TYR A 44 -4.04 -6.02 18.93
CA TYR A 44 -2.83 -5.74 19.72
C TYR A 44 -1.57 -5.60 18.85
N TYR A 45 -1.38 -6.50 17.88
CA TYR A 45 -0.18 -6.47 17.03
C TYR A 45 -0.20 -5.30 16.05
N ALA A 46 -1.36 -4.84 15.59
CA ALA A 46 -1.47 -3.61 14.81
C ALA A 46 -1.05 -2.37 15.61
N VAL A 47 -1.50 -2.27 16.87
CA VAL A 47 -1.13 -1.15 17.76
C VAL A 47 0.37 -1.17 18.07
N ALA A 48 0.93 -2.36 18.34
CA ALA A 48 2.36 -2.51 18.57
C ALA A 48 3.18 -2.11 17.33
N ALA A 49 2.78 -2.58 16.15
CA ALA A 49 3.42 -2.27 14.88
C ALA A 49 3.38 -0.77 14.56
N ALA A 50 2.22 -0.14 14.69
CA ALA A 50 2.04 1.28 14.44
C ALA A 50 2.84 2.16 15.41
N THR A 51 2.86 1.79 16.69
CA THR A 51 3.67 2.48 17.71
C THR A 51 5.17 2.36 17.40
N ARG A 52 5.64 1.18 16.98
CA ARG A 52 7.05 0.98 16.59
C ARG A 52 7.40 1.73 15.31
N TYR A 53 6.51 1.72 14.33
CA TYR A 53 6.65 2.51 13.11
C TYR A 53 6.82 4.00 13.47
N GLU A 54 5.92 4.57 14.27
CA GLU A 54 5.98 5.96 14.71
C GLU A 54 7.26 6.30 15.49
N ARG A 55 7.63 5.49 16.49
CA ARG A 55 8.66 5.88 17.47
C ARG A 55 10.08 5.52 17.05
N ILE A 56 10.22 4.60 16.10
CA ILE A 56 11.52 4.06 15.70
C ILE A 56 11.74 4.35 14.21
N TRP A 57 10.87 3.84 13.35
CA TRP A 57 11.08 3.90 11.90
C TRP A 57 10.99 5.33 11.35
N VAL A 58 10.02 6.11 11.83
CA VAL A 58 9.81 7.48 11.36
C VAL A 58 10.99 8.40 11.69
N PRO A 59 11.55 8.42 12.91
CA PRO A 59 12.78 9.15 13.20
C PRO A 59 13.96 8.67 12.36
N LEU A 60 14.18 7.36 12.23
CA LEU A 60 15.27 6.79 11.43
C LEU A 60 15.24 7.22 9.97
N MET A 61 14.05 7.43 9.41
CA MET A 61 13.91 7.91 8.05
C MET A 61 14.35 9.37 7.85
N ARG A 62 14.40 10.19 8.91
CA ARG A 62 14.76 11.63 8.82
C ARG A 62 16.27 11.90 8.91
N ASP A 63 17.02 11.05 9.61
CA ASP A 63 18.40 11.32 10.01
C ASP A 63 19.44 10.64 9.07
N ASP A 64 19.33 10.84 7.75
CA ASP A 64 20.14 10.18 6.69
C ASP A 64 19.88 8.65 6.56
N TYR A 65 18.64 8.30 6.21
CA TYR A 65 18.24 6.94 5.87
C TYR A 65 19.06 6.36 4.70
N ASP A 66 19.88 5.35 4.96
CA ASP A 66 20.44 4.47 3.92
C ASP A 66 19.44 3.33 3.62
N PRO A 67 18.74 3.37 2.47
CA PRO A 67 17.74 2.37 2.10
C PRO A 67 18.34 0.98 1.89
N SER A 68 19.66 0.89 1.68
CA SER A 68 20.38 -0.36 1.44
C SER A 68 20.71 -1.12 2.73
N LEU A 69 20.76 -0.43 3.87
CA LEU A 69 21.22 -1.00 5.15
C LEU A 69 20.11 -1.48 6.09
N SER A 70 18.84 -1.12 5.87
CA SER A 70 17.76 -1.54 6.78
C SER A 70 16.47 -1.82 6.03
N SER A 71 16.19 -3.08 5.75
CA SER A 71 14.80 -3.49 5.46
C SER A 71 14.06 -3.59 6.80
N PRO A 72 12.90 -2.92 6.96
CA PRO A 72 12.21 -2.94 8.24
C PRO A 72 11.77 -4.36 8.63
N PRO A 73 11.61 -4.65 9.93
CA PRO A 73 10.84 -5.81 10.39
C PRO A 73 9.46 -5.85 9.74
N LEU A 74 8.90 -7.05 9.58
CA LEU A 74 7.64 -7.27 8.85
C LEU A 74 6.49 -6.36 9.33
N ASP A 75 6.37 -6.13 10.63
CA ASP A 75 5.28 -5.33 11.16
C ASP A 75 5.41 -3.83 10.90
N ILE A 76 6.62 -3.30 11.01
CA ILE A 76 6.96 -1.93 10.63
C ILE A 76 6.80 -1.77 9.12
N ALA A 77 7.26 -2.74 8.32
CA ALA A 77 7.09 -2.73 6.87
C ALA A 77 5.62 -2.65 6.47
N PHE A 78 4.76 -3.44 7.14
CA PHE A 78 3.32 -3.41 6.91
C PHE A 78 2.66 -2.12 7.39
N ALA A 79 3.01 -1.62 8.58
CA ALA A 79 2.50 -0.33 9.07
C ALA A 79 2.88 0.83 8.13
N TRP A 80 4.11 0.82 7.61
CA TRP A 80 4.59 1.81 6.65
C TRP A 80 3.90 1.69 5.29
N PHE A 81 3.69 0.46 4.79
CA PHE A 81 2.85 0.22 3.61
C PHE A 81 1.44 0.79 3.79
N VAL A 82 0.79 0.48 4.92
CA VAL A 82 -0.58 0.93 5.23
C VAL A 82 -0.66 2.45 5.33
N HIS A 83 0.33 3.11 5.93
CA HIS A 83 0.35 4.56 6.00
C HIS A 83 0.38 5.21 4.60
N ARG A 84 1.12 4.62 3.64
CA ARG A 84 1.18 5.09 2.25
C ARG A 84 -0.11 4.88 1.44
N GLN A 85 -1.05 4.07 1.94
CA GLN A 85 -2.35 3.86 1.30
C GLN A 85 -3.27 5.09 1.43
N ASP A 86 -2.95 6.01 2.34
CA ASP A 86 -3.52 7.35 2.37
C ASP A 86 -2.46 8.35 1.90
N PRO A 87 -2.37 8.64 0.59
CA PRO A 87 -1.28 9.45 0.04
C PRO A 87 -1.31 10.88 0.58
N VAL A 88 -2.50 11.42 0.89
CA VAL A 88 -2.64 12.76 1.48
C VAL A 88 -2.09 12.78 2.90
N ALA A 89 -2.52 11.85 3.76
CA ALA A 89 -2.02 11.77 5.13
C ALA A 89 -0.51 11.47 5.17
N TYR A 90 -0.03 10.55 4.34
CA TYR A 90 1.39 10.24 4.23
C TYR A 90 2.21 11.47 3.86
N HIS A 91 1.77 12.19 2.82
CA HIS A 91 2.44 13.40 2.36
C HIS A 91 2.48 14.46 3.47
N GLN A 92 1.38 14.71 4.17
CA GLN A 92 1.31 15.68 5.27
C GLN A 92 2.19 15.27 6.46
N ASP A 93 2.13 14.02 6.89
CA ASP A 93 2.89 13.53 8.03
C ASP A 93 4.40 13.48 7.74
N ARG A 94 4.79 13.32 6.46
CA ARG A 94 6.19 13.14 6.01
C ARG A 94 6.83 14.36 5.39
N LYS A 95 6.10 15.45 5.18
CA LYS A 95 6.71 16.76 4.91
C LYS A 95 7.63 17.12 6.09
N VAL A 96 8.89 17.40 5.77
CA VAL A 96 9.86 17.98 6.72
C VAL A 96 10.10 19.41 6.25
N ASP A 97 9.56 20.39 6.99
CA ASP A 97 9.62 21.81 6.63
C ASP A 97 9.20 22.08 5.17
N ALA A 98 10.09 22.67 4.36
CA ALA A 98 9.86 22.99 2.95
C ALA A 98 10.34 21.89 1.97
N LEU A 99 10.68 20.70 2.47
CA LEU A 99 11.19 19.59 1.65
C LEU A 99 10.08 18.63 1.23
N ASP A 100 10.31 17.97 0.09
CA ASP A 100 9.46 16.88 -0.39
C ASP A 100 9.38 15.74 0.66
N PRO A 101 8.24 15.02 0.73
CA PRO A 101 8.10 13.91 1.67
C PRO A 101 9.16 12.82 1.45
N ILE A 102 9.54 12.16 2.54
CA ILE A 102 10.46 11.02 2.48
C ILE A 102 9.71 9.82 1.87
N HIS A 103 10.15 9.40 0.69
CA HIS A 103 9.65 8.24 -0.04
C HIS A 103 10.71 7.12 -0.11
N PRO A 104 10.33 5.84 -0.04
CA PRO A 104 11.25 4.75 -0.35
C PRO A 104 11.67 4.80 -1.83
N ASP A 105 12.86 4.30 -2.13
CA ASP A 105 13.17 3.80 -3.48
C ASP A 105 12.25 2.60 -3.75
N ALA A 106 11.68 2.55 -4.96
CA ALA A 106 10.72 1.55 -5.40
C ALA A 106 11.11 0.11 -5.04
N LYS A 107 12.38 -0.27 -5.23
CA LYS A 107 12.89 -1.62 -4.96
C LYS A 107 12.85 -2.02 -3.48
N TYR A 108 12.65 -1.05 -2.59
CA TYR A 108 12.53 -1.23 -1.16
C TYR A 108 11.11 -0.97 -0.64
N ALA A 109 10.19 -0.52 -1.50
CA ALA A 109 8.84 -0.11 -1.10
C ALA A 109 8.06 -1.22 -0.39
N PHE A 110 8.29 -2.49 -0.72
CA PHE A 110 7.62 -3.65 -0.12
C PHE A 110 8.58 -4.60 0.60
N ARG A 111 9.85 -4.24 0.73
CA ARG A 111 10.86 -5.12 1.31
C ARG A 111 10.71 -5.17 2.83
N PHE A 112 10.89 -6.37 3.38
CA PHE A 112 10.86 -6.61 4.82
C PHE A 112 11.86 -7.71 5.20
N GLY A 113 12.20 -7.77 6.48
CA GLY A 113 13.15 -8.74 7.03
C GLY A 113 14.57 -8.19 7.03
N LEU A 114 15.23 -8.23 8.20
CA LEU A 114 16.48 -7.50 8.45
C LEU A 114 17.73 -8.04 7.73
N ARG A 115 17.62 -9.06 6.86
CA ARG A 115 18.62 -9.55 5.88
C ARG A 115 18.06 -10.77 5.13
N PRO A 116 18.32 -10.95 3.82
CA PRO A 116 17.89 -12.13 3.05
C PRO A 116 18.38 -13.47 3.61
N GLU A 117 19.50 -13.49 4.34
CA GLU A 117 20.16 -14.75 4.73
C GLU A 117 19.58 -15.45 5.97
N PHE A 118 18.68 -14.84 6.76
CA PHE A 118 18.43 -15.26 8.15
C PHE A 118 16.96 -15.44 8.56
N ILE A 119 16.08 -15.85 7.64
CA ILE A 119 14.62 -16.01 7.91
C ILE A 119 14.32 -16.99 9.07
N PHE A 120 15.26 -17.85 9.47
CA PHE A 120 15.01 -18.93 10.46
C PHE A 120 15.63 -18.72 11.85
N ASP A 121 16.40 -17.65 12.10
CA ASP A 121 17.03 -17.40 13.40
C ASP A 121 16.50 -16.12 14.08
N SER A 122 15.64 -16.31 15.09
CA SER A 122 15.04 -15.21 15.86
C SER A 122 16.05 -14.39 16.65
N GLU A 123 17.16 -14.99 17.10
CA GLU A 123 18.19 -14.31 17.88
C GLU A 123 19.02 -13.37 16.98
N VAL A 124 19.29 -13.78 15.74
CA VAL A 124 19.97 -12.95 14.75
C VAL A 124 19.09 -11.78 14.31
N LEU A 125 17.79 -12.02 14.06
CA LEU A 125 16.83 -10.95 13.75
C LEU A 125 16.70 -9.95 14.91
N PHE A 126 16.69 -10.44 16.15
CA PHE A 126 16.66 -9.61 17.35
C PHE A 126 17.90 -8.72 17.46
N ARG A 127 19.11 -9.27 17.27
CA ARG A 127 20.37 -8.49 17.31
C ARG A 127 20.46 -7.46 16.18
N ALA A 128 20.05 -7.84 14.97
CA ALA A 128 20.00 -6.91 13.85
C ALA A 128 19.04 -5.76 14.14
N TRP A 129 17.88 -6.03 14.74
CA TRP A 129 16.94 -4.98 15.13
C TRP A 129 17.49 -4.11 16.25
N ALA A 130 18.10 -4.71 17.26
CA ALA A 130 18.71 -3.99 18.39
C ALA A 130 19.84 -3.05 17.95
N SER A 131 20.46 -3.28 16.79
CA SER A 131 21.45 -2.37 16.21
C SER A 131 20.86 -1.10 15.57
N VAL A 132 19.57 -1.13 15.23
CA VAL A 132 18.85 -0.05 14.53
C VAL A 132 17.85 0.65 15.45
N ALA A 133 17.28 -0.07 16.41
CA ALA A 133 16.35 0.48 17.38
C ALA A 133 17.09 1.19 18.53
N PRO A 134 16.60 2.34 19.01
CA PRO A 134 17.14 2.98 20.20
C PRO A 134 17.21 2.03 21.41
N PRO A 135 18.21 2.15 22.30
CA PRO A 135 18.33 1.31 23.48
C PRO A 135 17.05 1.33 24.34
N GLY A 136 16.57 0.15 24.75
CA GLY A 136 15.36 0.01 25.58
C GLY A 136 14.03 -0.03 24.81
N GLN A 137 14.06 -0.08 23.47
CA GLN A 137 12.87 -0.24 22.62
C GLN A 137 12.42 -1.70 22.48
N VAL A 138 11.23 -1.87 21.90
CA VAL A 138 10.48 -3.13 21.78
C VAL A 138 11.24 -4.19 20.96
N PRO A 139 11.37 -5.44 21.46
CA PRO A 139 11.91 -6.54 20.67
C PRO A 139 11.05 -6.83 19.43
N TRP A 140 11.68 -7.37 18.38
CA TRP A 140 10.98 -8.02 17.27
C TRP A 140 11.31 -9.52 17.28
N PRO A 141 10.31 -10.43 17.22
CA PRO A 141 8.86 -10.17 17.14
C PRO A 141 8.28 -9.52 18.42
N PRO A 142 7.12 -8.84 18.35
CA PRO A 142 6.50 -8.21 19.51
C PRO A 142 6.06 -9.33 20.46
N PRO A 143 6.10 -9.08 21.77
CA PRO A 143 5.80 -10.12 22.74
C PRO A 143 4.32 -10.54 22.66
N LEU A 144 4.02 -11.74 23.15
CA LEU A 144 2.66 -12.24 23.15
C LEU A 144 1.74 -11.38 24.02
N PRO A 145 0.47 -11.22 23.62
CA PRO A 145 -0.52 -10.58 24.47
C PRO A 145 -0.59 -11.22 25.86
N GLY A 146 -0.60 -10.40 26.91
CA GLY A 146 -0.63 -10.83 28.31
C GLY A 146 0.74 -11.19 28.94
N SER A 147 1.85 -11.06 28.21
CA SER A 147 3.19 -11.26 28.76
C SER A 147 3.63 -10.11 29.69
N GLN A 148 4.54 -10.35 30.63
CA GLN A 148 5.10 -9.28 31.49
C GLN A 148 5.80 -8.18 30.66
N GLN A 149 6.46 -8.58 29.57
CA GLN A 149 7.07 -7.66 28.60
C GLN A 149 6.04 -6.77 27.92
N GLN A 150 4.79 -7.25 27.73
CA GLN A 150 3.68 -6.45 27.20
C GLN A 150 3.43 -5.20 28.06
N LEU A 151 3.39 -5.35 29.39
CA LEU A 151 3.01 -4.30 30.34
C LEU A 151 3.97 -3.10 30.33
N SER A 152 5.23 -3.33 29.96
CA SER A 152 6.27 -2.29 29.85
C SER A 152 6.19 -1.48 28.55
N LEU A 153 5.41 -1.94 27.56
CA LEU A 153 5.37 -1.39 26.20
C LEU A 153 4.29 -0.33 26.00
N PHE A 154 3.30 -0.25 26.88
CA PHE A 154 2.13 0.62 26.71
C PHE A 154 2.29 1.95 27.41
N ALA A 155 3.11 2.83 26.83
CA ALA A 155 2.62 4.20 26.74
C ALA A 155 1.37 4.17 25.85
N GLU A 156 0.33 4.93 26.19
CA GLU A 156 -0.86 5.06 25.36
C GLU A 156 -0.47 5.39 23.90
N PRO A 157 -1.04 4.71 22.89
CA PRO A 157 -0.72 5.00 21.50
C PRO A 157 -1.12 6.45 21.20
N THR A 158 -0.28 7.13 20.43
CA THR A 158 -0.63 8.46 19.95
C THR A 158 -1.80 8.38 18.98
N VAL A 159 -2.41 9.54 18.67
CA VAL A 159 -3.44 9.63 17.62
C VAL A 159 -2.92 9.11 16.28
N PHE A 160 -1.64 9.38 15.96
CA PHE A 160 -1.00 8.88 14.74
C PHE A 160 -0.91 7.35 14.73
N ALA A 161 -0.37 6.74 15.78
CA ALA A 161 -0.25 5.29 15.87
C ALA A 161 -1.62 4.60 15.87
N ALA A 162 -2.61 5.16 16.57
CA ALA A 162 -3.98 4.65 16.59
C ALA A 162 -4.63 4.69 15.20
N ARG A 163 -4.45 5.77 14.43
CA ARG A 163 -4.94 5.90 13.05
C ARG A 163 -4.34 4.84 12.14
N VAL A 164 -3.02 4.67 12.16
CA VAL A 164 -2.34 3.66 11.34
C VAL A 164 -2.81 2.25 11.73
N ALA A 165 -2.88 1.92 13.02
CA ALA A 165 -3.32 0.62 13.50
C ALA A 165 -4.76 0.28 13.08
N ALA A 166 -5.68 1.26 13.09
CA ALA A 166 -7.05 1.08 12.63
C ALA A 166 -7.10 0.69 11.13
N SER A 167 -6.27 1.33 10.30
CA SER A 167 -6.16 1.00 8.87
C SER A 167 -5.52 -0.37 8.63
N MET A 168 -4.54 -0.79 9.44
CA MET A 168 -3.93 -2.12 9.32
C MET A 168 -4.95 -3.25 9.49
N GLY A 169 -5.90 -3.09 10.41
CA GLY A 169 -7.02 -4.01 10.60
C GLY A 169 -7.89 -4.19 9.36
N ARG A 170 -8.10 -3.11 8.58
CA ARG A 170 -8.86 -3.17 7.31
C ARG A 170 -8.11 -3.96 6.24
N PHE A 171 -6.84 -3.63 6.04
CA PHE A 171 -6.01 -4.29 5.02
C PHE A 171 -5.86 -5.78 5.29
N SER A 172 -5.57 -6.20 6.53
CA SER A 172 -5.46 -7.62 6.90
C SER A 172 -6.66 -8.49 6.48
N ARG A 173 -7.88 -7.92 6.45
CA ARG A 173 -9.08 -8.61 5.97
C ARG A 173 -9.16 -8.70 4.44
N MET A 174 -8.73 -7.65 3.74
CA MET A 174 -8.74 -7.59 2.27
C MET A 174 -7.65 -8.45 1.61
N LEU A 175 -6.55 -8.74 2.32
CA LEU A 175 -5.36 -9.42 1.73
C LEU A 175 -5.69 -10.75 1.07
N ARG A 176 -6.63 -11.52 1.63
CA ARG A 176 -7.00 -12.85 1.12
C ARG A 176 -7.56 -12.81 -0.29
N THR A 177 -8.12 -11.68 -0.71
CA THR A 177 -8.63 -11.52 -2.09
C THR A 177 -7.50 -11.43 -3.10
N TRP A 178 -6.36 -10.84 -2.73
CA TRP A 178 -5.21 -10.63 -3.62
C TRP A 178 -4.17 -11.76 -3.57
N LEU A 179 -4.26 -12.68 -2.61
CA LEU A 179 -3.36 -13.83 -2.48
C LEU A 179 -3.73 -15.03 -3.40
N ARG A 180 -4.54 -14.82 -4.43
CA ARG A 180 -4.94 -15.90 -5.36
C ARG A 180 -3.82 -16.21 -6.38
N PRO A 181 -3.65 -17.47 -6.81
CA PRO A 181 -2.51 -17.88 -7.64
C PRO A 181 -2.32 -17.10 -8.96
N HIS A 182 -3.41 -16.66 -9.59
CA HIS A 182 -3.33 -15.93 -10.85
C HIS A 182 -2.73 -14.52 -10.72
N PHE A 183 -2.63 -13.96 -9.51
CA PHE A 183 -1.92 -12.69 -9.28
C PHE A 183 -0.39 -12.82 -9.33
N LEU A 184 0.13 -14.02 -9.59
CA LEU A 184 1.55 -14.28 -9.82
C LEU A 184 1.88 -14.55 -11.30
N ASP A 185 0.89 -14.58 -12.19
CA ASP A 185 1.09 -14.78 -13.63
C ASP A 185 1.46 -13.46 -14.33
N GLU A 186 2.61 -13.42 -15.00
CA GLU A 186 3.14 -12.20 -15.63
C GLU A 186 2.18 -11.64 -16.68
N LEU A 187 1.63 -12.50 -17.55
CA LEU A 187 0.67 -12.09 -18.58
C LEU A 187 -0.63 -11.54 -17.98
N PHE A 188 -1.04 -12.05 -16.81
CA PHE A 188 -2.16 -11.50 -16.06
C PHE A 188 -1.82 -10.11 -15.50
N LEU A 189 -0.63 -9.94 -14.91
CA LEU A 189 -0.17 -8.66 -14.37
C LEU A 189 -0.05 -7.58 -15.45
N ASP A 190 0.49 -7.90 -16.64
CA ASP A 190 0.55 -6.96 -17.75
C ASP A 190 -0.84 -6.47 -18.18
N ARG A 191 -1.79 -7.41 -18.28
CA ARG A 191 -3.18 -7.09 -18.62
C ARG A 191 -3.88 -6.30 -17.50
N ALA A 192 -3.55 -6.57 -16.25
CA ALA A 192 -4.07 -5.82 -15.11
C ALA A 192 -3.49 -4.40 -15.06
N LEU A 193 -2.21 -4.22 -15.42
CA LEU A 193 -1.58 -2.92 -15.57
C LEU A 193 -2.29 -2.10 -16.64
N ALA A 194 -2.51 -2.66 -17.83
CA ALA A 194 -3.25 -1.97 -18.90
C ALA A 194 -4.64 -1.49 -18.42
N ARG A 195 -5.39 -2.35 -17.70
CA ARG A 195 -6.69 -1.97 -17.15
C ARG A 195 -6.60 -0.88 -16.08
N TYR A 196 -5.55 -0.89 -15.27
CA TYR A 196 -5.28 0.12 -14.26
C TYR A 196 -4.93 1.48 -14.88
N LEU A 197 -4.14 1.53 -15.95
CA LEU A 197 -3.86 2.80 -16.66
C LEU A 197 -5.15 3.42 -17.22
N CYS A 198 -6.01 2.61 -17.82
CA CYS A 198 -7.36 3.03 -18.24
C CYS A 198 -8.21 3.52 -17.05
N PHE A 199 -8.03 2.94 -15.86
CA PHE A 199 -8.75 3.34 -14.65
C PHE A 199 -8.27 4.69 -14.09
N LEU A 200 -6.97 4.99 -14.13
CA LEU A 200 -6.45 6.32 -13.81
C LEU A 200 -7.03 7.39 -14.73
N GLN A 201 -7.06 7.10 -16.03
CA GLN A 201 -7.65 7.98 -17.02
C GLN A 201 -9.18 8.11 -16.84
N LEU A 202 -9.86 7.07 -16.34
CA LEU A 202 -11.28 7.14 -16.00
C LEU A 202 -11.53 8.11 -14.82
N HIS A 203 -10.64 8.13 -13.83
CA HIS A 203 -10.71 9.11 -12.74
C HIS A 203 -10.45 10.53 -13.23
N GLN A 204 -9.51 10.73 -14.15
CA GLN A 204 -9.24 12.05 -14.74
C GLN A 204 -10.48 12.63 -15.44
N ASP A 205 -11.23 11.79 -16.14
CA ASP A 205 -12.46 12.19 -16.85
C ASP A 205 -13.67 12.41 -15.92
N HIS A 206 -13.69 11.73 -14.77
CA HIS A 206 -14.80 11.73 -13.81
C HIS A 206 -14.29 11.95 -12.38
N PRO A 207 -13.68 13.11 -12.07
CA PRO A 207 -13.03 13.35 -10.78
C PRO A 207 -14.00 13.36 -9.60
N GLU A 208 -15.27 13.68 -9.85
CA GLU A 208 -16.35 13.66 -8.84
C GLU A 208 -16.94 12.26 -8.57
N ALA A 209 -16.64 11.27 -9.41
CA ALA A 209 -17.19 9.93 -9.27
C ALA A 209 -16.39 9.10 -8.26
N THR A 210 -17.09 8.44 -7.33
CA THR A 210 -16.46 7.42 -6.47
C THR A 210 -16.28 6.12 -7.27
N LEU A 211 -15.08 5.94 -7.82
CA LEU A 211 -14.73 4.75 -8.58
C LEU A 211 -14.36 3.59 -7.66
N VAL A 212 -14.94 2.42 -7.91
CA VAL A 212 -14.65 1.17 -7.19
C VAL A 212 -13.95 0.20 -8.13
N PRO A 213 -12.67 -0.12 -7.91
CA PRO A 213 -11.90 -0.97 -8.81
C PRO A 213 -12.32 -2.44 -8.73
N SER A 214 -12.12 -3.19 -9.81
CA SER A 214 -12.08 -4.66 -9.76
C SER A 214 -10.82 -5.14 -9.01
N ALA A 215 -10.77 -6.40 -8.59
CA ALA A 215 -9.71 -6.90 -7.70
C ALA A 215 -8.29 -6.73 -8.25
N ASP A 216 -8.11 -6.86 -9.55
CA ASP A 216 -6.85 -6.70 -10.29
C ASP A 216 -6.41 -5.25 -10.46
N ILE A 217 -7.36 -4.35 -10.76
CA ILE A 217 -7.11 -2.90 -10.77
C ILE A 217 -6.75 -2.44 -9.35
N ALA A 218 -7.46 -2.94 -8.34
CA ALA A 218 -7.18 -2.63 -6.94
C ALA A 218 -5.74 -3.03 -6.56
N LEU A 219 -5.31 -4.23 -6.96
CA LEU A 219 -3.95 -4.69 -6.71
C LEU A 219 -2.90 -3.75 -7.32
N MET A 220 -3.08 -3.35 -8.58
CA MET A 220 -2.17 -2.39 -9.24
C MET A 220 -2.18 -1.03 -8.56
N TRP A 221 -3.36 -0.52 -8.22
CA TRP A 221 -3.50 0.77 -7.55
C TRP A 221 -2.85 0.78 -6.17
N HIS A 222 -3.08 -0.24 -5.35
CA HIS A 222 -2.46 -0.38 -4.03
C HIS A 222 -0.95 -0.59 -4.10
N THR A 223 -0.46 -1.24 -5.17
CA THR A 223 0.97 -1.29 -5.46
C THR A 223 1.51 0.10 -5.76
N HIS A 224 0.85 0.85 -6.65
CA HIS A 224 1.29 2.19 -7.00
C HIS A 224 1.27 3.14 -5.79
N LEU A 225 0.21 3.13 -4.98
CA LEU A 225 0.13 3.85 -3.70
C LEU A 225 1.31 3.51 -2.79
N GLY A 226 1.70 2.22 -2.72
CA GLY A 226 2.88 1.78 -1.99
C GLY A 226 4.19 2.38 -2.51
N LEU A 227 4.35 2.57 -3.82
CA LEU A 227 5.53 3.23 -4.38
C LEU A 227 5.62 4.71 -3.97
N SER A 228 4.46 5.35 -3.73
CA SER A 228 4.28 6.68 -3.12
C SER A 228 4.91 7.87 -3.85
N ARG A 229 6.20 7.84 -4.24
CA ARG A 229 6.84 8.87 -5.06
C ARG A 229 6.27 8.83 -6.48
N GLU A 230 6.31 7.67 -7.10
CA GLU A 230 5.85 7.44 -8.46
C GLU A 230 4.34 7.69 -8.57
N TYR A 231 3.59 7.39 -7.50
CA TYR A 231 2.17 7.72 -7.42
C TYR A 231 1.93 9.23 -7.35
N ALA A 232 2.70 9.95 -6.53
CA ALA A 232 2.60 11.41 -6.45
C ALA A 232 2.98 12.08 -7.76
N GLU A 233 4.03 11.61 -8.44
CA GLU A 233 4.43 12.08 -9.77
C GLU A 233 3.34 11.81 -10.81
N THR A 234 2.74 10.62 -10.81
CA THR A 234 1.61 10.29 -11.69
C THR A 234 0.41 11.19 -11.42
N CYS A 235 0.03 11.38 -10.15
CA CYS A 235 -1.07 12.26 -9.77
C CYS A 235 -0.81 13.71 -10.20
N LYS A 236 0.43 14.20 -10.06
CA LYS A 236 0.81 15.54 -10.51
C LYS A 236 0.64 15.71 -12.02
N VAL A 237 1.02 14.70 -12.81
CA VAL A 237 0.88 14.73 -14.27
C VAL A 237 -0.59 14.61 -14.71
N MET A 238 -1.36 13.72 -14.10
CA MET A 238 -2.72 13.41 -14.56
C MET A 238 -3.78 14.31 -13.93
N PHE A 239 -3.68 14.61 -12.64
CA PHE A 239 -4.72 15.29 -11.87
C PHE A 239 -4.32 16.73 -11.50
N GLY A 240 -3.09 17.12 -11.81
CA GLY A 240 -2.57 18.47 -11.60
C GLY A 240 -2.37 18.83 -10.12
N THR A 241 -2.39 20.13 -9.86
CA THR A 241 -2.23 20.70 -8.51
C THR A 241 -3.45 21.53 -8.13
N SER A 242 -3.71 21.64 -6.84
CA SER A 242 -4.69 22.54 -6.26
C SER A 242 -4.31 24.00 -6.48
N THR A 243 -5.24 24.91 -6.17
CA THR A 243 -5.00 26.37 -6.21
C THR A 243 -3.91 26.85 -5.26
N GLN A 244 -3.57 26.03 -4.26
CA GLN A 244 -2.51 26.28 -3.28
C GLN A 244 -1.16 25.67 -3.73
N GLY A 245 -1.10 25.08 -4.92
CA GLY A 245 0.10 24.47 -5.48
C GLY A 245 0.39 23.06 -4.97
N GLU A 246 -0.51 22.44 -4.22
CA GLU A 246 -0.34 21.07 -3.73
C GLU A 246 -0.81 20.05 -4.77
N VAL A 247 -0.12 18.91 -4.89
CA VAL A 247 -0.52 17.85 -5.83
C VAL A 247 -1.89 17.28 -5.44
N ASN A 248 -2.77 17.10 -6.44
CA ASN A 248 -4.07 16.46 -6.25
C ASN A 248 -3.90 14.94 -6.10
N LEU A 249 -3.56 14.50 -4.90
CA LEU A 249 -3.35 13.09 -4.57
C LEU A 249 -4.69 12.37 -4.42
N TRP A 250 -5.01 11.47 -5.36
CA TRP A 250 -6.25 10.69 -5.31
C TRP A 250 -6.16 9.58 -4.25
N ARG A 251 -7.17 9.48 -3.38
CA ARG A 251 -7.26 8.50 -2.29
C ARG A 251 -8.18 7.33 -2.69
N PRO A 252 -7.96 6.12 -2.16
CA PRO A 252 -8.86 4.98 -2.37
C PRO A 252 -10.14 5.11 -1.52
N ASP A 253 -10.97 6.12 -1.81
CA ASP A 253 -12.15 6.49 -1.01
C ASP A 253 -13.20 5.37 -0.92
N TYR A 254 -13.17 4.39 -1.83
CA TYR A 254 -14.04 3.21 -1.76
C TYR A 254 -13.79 2.36 -0.50
N LEU A 255 -12.62 2.48 0.15
CA LEU A 255 -12.31 1.78 1.41
C LEU A 255 -13.09 2.31 2.62
N ASP A 256 -13.62 3.53 2.51
CA ASP A 256 -14.43 4.15 3.57
C ASP A 256 -15.90 3.72 3.48
N ILE A 257 -16.29 3.03 2.40
CA ILE A 257 -17.65 2.54 2.20
C ILE A 257 -17.87 1.25 2.97
N THR A 258 -18.67 1.33 4.04
CA THR A 258 -19.00 0.17 4.89
C THR A 258 -20.29 -0.54 4.47
N ASP A 259 -21.17 0.14 3.71
CA ASP A 259 -22.39 -0.44 3.17
C ASP A 259 -22.10 -1.24 1.90
N GLN A 260 -22.24 -2.56 2.01
CA GLN A 260 -21.99 -3.49 0.91
C GLN A 260 -22.91 -3.25 -0.30
N SER A 261 -24.17 -2.86 -0.09
CA SER A 261 -25.11 -2.62 -1.19
C SER A 261 -24.69 -1.38 -1.99
N LYS A 262 -24.25 -0.34 -1.26
CA LYS A 262 -23.71 0.88 -1.88
C LYS A 262 -22.41 0.60 -2.63
N LEU A 263 -21.50 -0.20 -2.07
CA LEU A 263 -20.25 -0.58 -2.71
C LEU A 263 -20.49 -1.34 -4.03
N VAL A 264 -21.44 -2.28 -4.03
CA VAL A 264 -21.85 -3.03 -5.24
C VAL A 264 -22.43 -2.09 -6.30
N ALA A 265 -23.29 -1.15 -5.91
CA ALA A 265 -23.88 -0.19 -6.83
C ALA A 265 -22.81 0.71 -7.49
N LEU A 266 -21.85 1.21 -6.71
CA LEU A 266 -20.76 2.03 -7.22
C LEU A 266 -19.78 1.24 -8.11
N HIS A 267 -19.54 -0.03 -7.79
CA HIS A 267 -18.77 -0.91 -8.67
C HIS A 267 -19.47 -1.15 -10.02
N ALA A 268 -20.79 -1.34 -10.01
CA ALA A 268 -21.58 -1.46 -11.25
C ALA A 268 -21.52 -0.18 -12.09
N GLU A 269 -21.59 0.99 -11.45
CA GLU A 269 -21.47 2.29 -12.12
C GLU A 269 -20.07 2.50 -12.70
N THR A 270 -19.02 2.15 -11.94
CA THR A 270 -17.63 2.19 -12.41
C THR A 270 -17.46 1.33 -13.67
N ALA A 271 -17.98 0.11 -13.66
CA ALA A 271 -17.95 -0.78 -14.82
C ALA A 271 -18.75 -0.24 -16.02
N ARG A 272 -19.83 0.51 -15.77
CA ARG A 272 -20.62 1.18 -16.82
C ARG A 272 -19.80 2.30 -17.47
N LEU A 273 -19.21 3.19 -16.67
CA LEU A 273 -18.35 4.28 -17.15
C LEU A 273 -17.18 3.74 -17.96
N TYR A 274 -16.50 2.73 -17.42
CA TYR A 274 -15.38 2.07 -18.08
C TYR A 274 -15.77 1.47 -19.44
N ARG A 275 -16.91 0.76 -19.51
CA ARG A 275 -17.40 0.16 -20.76
C ARG A 275 -17.79 1.21 -21.79
N ASN A 276 -18.40 2.30 -21.36
CA ASN A 276 -18.78 3.38 -22.28
C ASN A 276 -17.55 4.02 -22.93
N LYS A 277 -16.45 4.14 -22.18
CA LYS A 277 -15.21 4.74 -22.67
C LYS A 277 -14.37 3.78 -23.52
N TYR A 278 -14.16 2.54 -23.07
CA TYR A 278 -13.18 1.62 -23.67
C TYR A 278 -13.81 0.42 -24.40
N GLY A 279 -15.14 0.28 -24.39
CA GLY A 279 -15.84 -0.83 -25.04
C GLY A 279 -15.80 -2.16 -24.27
N THR A 280 -16.30 -3.22 -24.89
CA THR A 280 -16.53 -4.53 -24.25
C THR A 280 -15.30 -5.44 -24.17
N TYR A 281 -14.32 -5.28 -25.08
CA TYR A 281 -13.14 -6.13 -25.16
C TYR A 281 -12.21 -5.98 -23.95
N VAL A 282 -12.07 -4.77 -23.40
CA VAL A 282 -11.27 -4.51 -22.19
C VAL A 282 -12.03 -4.93 -20.91
N CYS A 283 -13.36 -4.92 -20.93
CA CYS A 283 -14.23 -5.20 -19.79
C CYS A 283 -14.42 -6.68 -19.42
N ALA A 284 -14.07 -7.64 -20.28
CA ALA A 284 -14.40 -9.06 -20.05
C ALA A 284 -13.83 -9.64 -18.74
N HIS A 285 -12.78 -9.00 -18.19
CA HIS A 285 -12.08 -9.43 -16.98
C HIS A 285 -12.49 -8.69 -15.69
N MET A 286 -13.36 -7.67 -15.77
CA MET A 286 -13.87 -6.93 -14.59
C MET A 286 -14.92 -7.70 -13.77
N ARG A 287 -15.28 -8.93 -14.16
CA ARG A 287 -16.36 -9.71 -13.49
C ARG A 287 -15.98 -10.21 -12.09
N THR A 288 -14.72 -10.13 -11.70
CA THR A 288 -14.28 -10.51 -10.35
C THR A 288 -14.48 -9.33 -9.40
N ALA A 289 -15.72 -9.15 -8.95
CA ALA A 289 -16.00 -8.23 -7.86
C ALA A 289 -15.19 -8.66 -6.61
N LEU A 290 -14.68 -7.67 -5.87
CA LEU A 290 -14.25 -7.84 -4.48
C LEU A 290 -15.47 -8.28 -3.66
N LEU A 291 -15.73 -9.59 -3.61
CA LEU A 291 -16.53 -10.17 -2.54
C LEU A 291 -15.66 -10.12 -1.29
N VAL A 292 -15.82 -9.03 -0.53
CA VAL A 292 -15.36 -8.88 0.86
C VAL A 292 -16.26 -9.67 1.79
#